data_AF-A0A2S6MLG6-F1
#
_entry.id   AF-A0A2S6MLG6-F1
#
_cell.length_a   1.000
_cell.length_b   1.000
_cell.length_c   1.000
_cell.angle_alpha   90.00
_cell.angle_beta   90.00
_cell.angle_gamma   90.00
#
_symmetry.space_group_name_H-M   'P 1'
#
loop_
_entity.id
_entity.type
_entity.pdbx_description
1 polymer ?
#
loop_
_entity_poly.entity_id
_entity_poly.type
_entity_poly.pdbx_seq_one_letter_code
_entity_poly.pdbx_strand_id
1 'polypeptide(L)' 'MRRTTAVAGRGGWARPGWYGWPAGGAIAAGAAIGVVSAAAAAAWAGAPPAAGMCWYYTDPSRTQGFWDYCR' A
#
# COMPACT_ATOMS: atom_id res chain seq x y z
N MET A 1 -52.52 -18.31 -15.64
CA MET A 1 -51.91 -17.43 -14.61
C MET A 1 -50.91 -18.23 -13.79
N ARG A 2 -49.61 -18.12 -14.04
CA ARG A 2 -48.58 -18.70 -13.16
C ARG A 2 -48.14 -17.60 -12.20
N ARG A 3 -48.45 -17.74 -10.91
CA ARG A 3 -47.90 -16.90 -9.84
C ARG A 3 -46.57 -17.51 -9.42
N THR A 4 -45.50 -16.79 -9.68
CA THR A 4 -44.17 -17.13 -9.17
C THR A 4 -44.02 -16.47 -7.80
N THR A 5 -44.01 -17.28 -6.75
CA THR A 5 -43.63 -16.83 -5.40
C THR A 5 -42.12 -16.85 -5.29
N ALA A 6 -41.49 -15.69 -5.13
CA ALA A 6 -40.08 -15.60 -4.79
C ALA A 6 -39.91 -16.01 -3.32
N VAL A 7 -39.18 -17.11 -3.08
CA VAL A 7 -38.76 -17.50 -1.73
C VAL A 7 -37.47 -16.76 -1.43
N ALA A 8 -37.53 -15.75 -0.56
CA ALA A 8 -36.32 -15.15 -0.01
C ALA A 8 -35.60 -16.22 0.83
N GLY A 9 -34.45 -16.69 0.35
CA GLY A 9 -33.63 -17.67 1.06
C GLY A 9 -33.29 -17.15 2.46
N ARG A 10 -33.55 -17.96 3.49
CA ARG A 10 -33.15 -17.63 4.86
C ARG A 10 -31.63 -17.70 4.96
N GLY A 11 -31.01 -16.56 5.32
CA GLY A 11 -29.75 -16.54 6.08
C GLY A 11 -28.47 -16.60 5.26
N GLY A 12 -28.23 -15.61 4.41
CA GLY A 12 -26.85 -15.21 4.08
C GLY A 12 -26.27 -14.38 5.22
N TRP A 13 -24.97 -14.47 5.50
CA TRP A 13 -24.32 -13.56 6.44
C TRP A 13 -24.53 -12.12 5.96
N ALA A 14 -25.24 -11.33 6.75
CA ALA A 14 -25.37 -9.89 6.54
C ALA A 14 -24.42 -9.20 7.51
N ARG A 15 -23.52 -8.37 6.97
CA ARG A 15 -22.60 -7.55 7.77
C ARG A 15 -23.42 -6.68 8.74
N PRO A 16 -23.31 -6.87 10.06
CA PRO A 16 -24.00 -5.99 11.00
C PRO A 16 -23.54 -4.54 10.83
N GLY A 17 -24.42 -3.56 11.04
CA GLY A 17 -24.09 -2.14 10.82
C GLY A 17 -22.94 -1.61 11.69
N TRP A 18 -22.66 -2.26 12.81
CA TRP A 18 -21.53 -1.98 13.70
C TRP A 18 -20.24 -2.74 13.33
N TYR A 19 -20.27 -3.60 12.31
CA TYR A 19 -19.08 -4.31 11.86
C TYR A 19 -18.26 -3.32 11.04
N GLY A 20 -17.28 -2.69 11.67
CA GLY A 20 -16.46 -1.65 11.07
C GLY A 20 -15.59 -0.99 12.13
N TRP A 21 -14.55 -0.31 11.67
CA TRP A 21 -13.75 0.53 12.56
C TRP A 21 -14.45 1.87 12.72
N PRO A 22 -14.49 2.46 13.93
CA PRO A 22 -14.80 3.87 14.06
C PRO A 22 -13.79 4.69 13.24
N ALA A 23 -14.15 5.90 12.82
CA ALA A 23 -13.33 6.73 11.92
C ALA A 23 -11.86 6.81 12.38
N GLY A 24 -11.60 7.06 13.67
CA GLY A 24 -10.25 7.09 14.22
C GLY A 24 -9.47 5.77 14.06
N GLY A 25 -10.14 4.62 14.19
CA GLY A 25 -9.52 3.30 14.00
C GLY A 25 -9.14 3.04 12.54
N ALA A 26 -9.98 3.46 11.59
CA ALA A 26 -9.68 3.38 10.17
C ALA A 26 -8.48 4.28 9.79
N ILE A 27 -8.41 5.49 10.34
CA ILE A 27 -7.28 6.41 10.13
C ILE A 27 -5.99 5.86 10.74
N ALA A 28 -6.04 5.34 11.98
CA ALA A 28 -4.87 4.76 12.64
C ALA A 28 -4.34 3.53 11.87
N ALA A 29 -5.23 2.66 11.38
CA ALA A 29 -4.85 1.52 10.55
C ALA A 29 -4.20 1.97 9.23
N GLY A 30 -4.77 2.96 8.55
CA GLY A 30 -4.18 3.53 7.33
C GLY A 30 -2.80 4.14 7.57
N ALA A 31 -2.63 4.91 8.65
CA ALA A 31 -1.35 5.49 9.03
C ALA A 31 -0.29 4.41 9.33
N ALA A 32 -0.66 3.36 10.08
CA ALA A 32 0.23 2.25 10.36
C ALA A 32 0.69 1.54 9.08
N ILE A 33 -0.24 1.27 8.15
CA ILE A 33 0.08 0.68 6.85
C ILE A 33 1.05 1.58 6.07
N GLY A 34 0.79 2.90 6.03
CA GLY A 34 1.65 3.87 5.37
C GLY A 34 3.08 3.88 5.92
N VAL A 35 3.21 3.91 7.25
CA VAL A 35 4.52 3.91 7.94
C VAL A 35 5.28 2.62 7.65
N VAL A 36 4.65 1.46 7.81
CA VAL A 36 5.30 0.17 7.56
C VAL A 36 5.73 0.04 6.10
N SER A 37 4.89 0.48 5.16
CA SER A 37 5.21 0.47 3.73
C SER A 37 6.40 1.36 3.39
N ALA A 38 6.44 2.58 3.95
CA ALA A 38 7.55 3.51 3.76
C ALA A 38 8.85 2.98 4.38
N ALA A 39 8.78 2.43 5.59
CA ALA A 39 9.93 1.83 6.26
C ALA A 39 10.48 0.63 5.48
N ALA A 40 9.61 -0.24 4.97
CA ALA A 40 9.99 -1.34 4.11
C ALA A 40 10.71 -0.81 2.86
N ALA A 41 10.12 0.15 2.15
CA ALA A 41 10.74 0.74 0.96
C ALA A 41 12.13 1.32 1.24
N ALA A 42 12.29 2.04 2.36
CA ALA A 42 13.60 2.57 2.78
C ALA A 42 14.63 1.46 3.06
N ALA A 43 14.20 0.34 3.66
CA ALA A 43 15.08 -0.79 3.94
C ALA A 43 15.61 -1.45 2.66
N TRP A 44 14.81 -1.52 1.59
CA TRP A 44 15.24 -2.05 0.29
C TRP A 44 16.07 -1.05 -0.53
N ALA A 45 15.79 0.25 -0.41
CA ALA A 45 16.46 1.30 -1.19
C ALA A 45 17.91 1.58 -0.74
N GLY A 46 18.28 1.20 0.48
CA GLY A 46 19.60 1.45 1.04
C GLY A 46 19.78 2.85 1.63
N ALA A 47 21.02 3.21 1.97
CA ALA A 47 21.32 4.49 2.58
C ALA A 47 21.13 5.66 1.59
N PRO A 48 20.61 6.81 2.03
CA PRO A 48 20.51 7.98 1.18
C PRO A 48 21.90 8.47 0.75
N PRO A 49 22.03 9.06 -0.46
CA PRO A 49 23.31 9.61 -0.92
C PRO A 49 23.79 10.74 -0.01
N ALA A 50 25.11 10.81 0.17
CA ALA A 50 25.72 11.93 0.87
C ALA A 50 25.67 13.20 0.01
N ALA A 51 25.78 14.37 0.65
CA ALA A 51 25.89 15.64 -0.05
C ALA A 51 27.07 15.62 -1.03
N GLY A 52 26.85 16.07 -2.27
CA GLY A 52 27.87 16.07 -3.33
C GLY A 52 27.98 14.79 -4.16
N MET A 53 27.10 13.79 -3.93
CA MET A 53 27.01 12.62 -4.79
C MET A 53 26.06 12.82 -5.99
N CYS A 54 26.48 12.33 -7.15
CA CYS A 54 25.75 12.26 -8.42
C CYS A 54 25.35 10.81 -8.71
N TRP A 55 24.17 10.60 -9.31
CA TRP A 55 23.70 9.26 -9.74
C TRP A 55 24.25 8.92 -11.13
N TYR A 56 24.79 7.72 -11.29
CA TYR A 56 25.32 7.19 -12.55
C TYR A 56 24.61 5.90 -12.94
N TYR A 57 24.11 5.82 -14.17
CA TYR A 57 23.45 4.62 -14.69
C TYR A 57 24.47 3.60 -15.20
N THR A 58 24.23 2.32 -14.92
CA THR A 58 25.08 1.21 -15.38
C THR A 58 24.58 0.54 -16.65
N ASP A 59 23.31 0.72 -17.00
CA ASP A 59 22.66 0.12 -18.16
C ASP A 59 22.00 1.18 -19.06
N PRO A 60 21.94 0.97 -20.39
CA PRO A 60 21.26 1.87 -21.32
C PRO A 60 19.76 2.04 -21.03
N SER A 61 19.14 1.04 -20.40
CA SER A 61 17.74 1.08 -19.96
C SER A 61 17.49 1.98 -18.73
N ARG A 62 18.54 2.52 -18.09
CA ARG A 62 18.46 3.43 -16.94
C ARG A 62 17.68 2.86 -15.75
N THR A 63 17.77 1.55 -15.56
CA THR A 63 17.07 0.85 -14.48
C THR A 63 17.96 0.58 -13.27
N GLN A 64 19.28 0.51 -13.47
CA GLN A 64 20.26 0.32 -12.43
C GLN A 64 21.34 1.41 -12.47
N GLY A 65 21.93 1.66 -11.31
CA GLY A 65 22.94 2.69 -11.16
C GLY A 65 23.51 2.72 -9.75
N PHE A 66 24.44 3.64 -9.55
CA PHE A 66 25.13 3.87 -8.28
C PHE A 66 25.32 5.37 -8.04
N TRP A 67 25.50 5.73 -6.77
CA TRP A 67 25.90 7.06 -6.36
C TRP A 67 27.43 7.14 -6.30
N ASP A 68 28.01 8.18 -6.89
CA ASP A 68 29.43 8.49 -6.76
C ASP A 68 29.62 10.00 -6.63
N TYR A 69 30.78 10.47 -6.20
CA TYR A 69 31.02 11.91 -6.09
C TYR A 69 31.09 12.55 -7.48
N CYS A 70 30.41 13.68 -7.63
CA CYS A 70 30.43 14.44 -8.86
C CYS A 70 31.88 14.87 -9.17
N ARG A 71 32.37 14.61 -10.38
CA ARG A 71 33.61 15.18 -10.92
C ARG A 71 33.34 16.46 -11.68
#